data_AF-A0A662W9N6-F1
#
_entry.id   AF-A0A662W9N6-F1
#
_cell.length_a   1.000
_cell.length_b   1.000
_cell.length_c   1.000
_cell.angle_alpha   90.00
_cell.angle_beta   90.00
_cell.angle_gamma   90.00
#
_symmetry.space_group_name_H-M   'P 1'
#
loop_
_entity.id
_entity.type
_entity.pdbx_description
1 polymer ?
#
loop_
_entity_poly.entity_id
_entity_poly.type
_entity_poly.pdbx_seq_one_letter_code
_entity_poly.pdbx_strand_id
1 'polypeptide(L)' 'RRMVNVKVDYVGFEIPDYFVVGYGLDFNGRYRELPAVYRIVRQ' A
#
# COMPACT_ATOMS: atom_id res chain seq x y z
N ARG A 1 11.29 -7.90 -7.73
CA ARG A 1 10.47 -8.31 -6.57
C ARG A 1 10.67 -9.79 -6.32
N ARG A 2 10.97 -10.23 -5.09
CA ARG A 2 10.94 -11.65 -4.72
C ARG A 2 9.56 -11.95 -4.13
N MET A 3 8.87 -12.98 -4.63
CA MET A 3 7.62 -13.46 -4.06
C MET A 3 7.92 -14.68 -3.19
N VAL A 4 7.59 -14.58 -1.91
CA VAL A 4 7.67 -15.68 -0.95
C VAL A 4 6.30 -15.80 -0.28
N ASN A 5 5.87 -17.03 -0.03
CA ASN A 5 4.64 -17.25 0.71
C ASN A 5 4.91 -16.97 2.19
N VAL A 6 4.27 -15.95 2.75
CA VAL A 6 4.33 -15.63 4.17
C VAL A 6 2.95 -15.88 4.74
N LYS A 7 2.87 -16.71 5.78
CA LYS A 7 1.61 -16.89 6.51
C LYS A 7 1.37 -15.64 7.34
N VAL A 8 0.27 -14.94 7.06
CA VAL A 8 -0.20 -13.78 7.84
C VAL A 8 -1.41 -14.22 8.64
N ASP A 9 -1.35 -14.12 9.96
CA ASP A 9 -2.45 -14.57 10.82
C ASP A 9 -3.64 -13.59 10.86
N TYR A 10 -3.40 -12.31 10.55
CA TYR A 10 -4.43 -11.26 10.55
C TYR A 10 -4.30 -10.36 9.32
N VAL A 11 -5.34 -10.37 8.48
CA VAL A 11 -5.42 -9.54 7.26
C VAL A 11 -6.59 -8.57 7.41
N GLY A 12 -6.32 -7.27 7.32
CA GLY A 12 -7.36 -6.25 7.38
C GLY A 12 -8.23 -6.24 6.12
N PHE A 13 -7.60 -6.20 4.95
CA PHE A 13 -8.23 -6.35 3.65
C PHE A 13 -7.18 -6.66 2.58
N GLU A 14 -7.62 -7.22 1.46
CA GLU A 14 -6.77 -7.51 0.32
C GLU A 14 -6.98 -6.46 -0.78
N ILE A 15 -5.90 -6.12 -1.49
CA ILE A 15 -5.94 -5.22 -2.65
C ILE A 15 -5.24 -5.88 -3.85
N PRO A 16 -5.58 -5.48 -5.09
CA PRO A 16 -4.82 -5.90 -6.26
C PRO A 16 -3.37 -5.40 -6.19
N ASP A 17 -2.51 -5.90 -7.10
CA ASP A 17 -1.10 -5.53 -7.17
C ASP A 17 -0.91 -4.08 -7.66
N TYR A 18 -1.19 -3.13 -6.78
CA TYR A 18 -1.08 -1.70 -7.00
C TYR A 18 -0.13 -1.09 -5.99
N PHE A 19 0.64 -0.10 -6.45
CA PHE A 19 1.36 0.77 -5.55
C PHE A 19 0.38 1.78 -4.93
N VAL A 20 0.28 1.77 -3.60
CA VAL A 20 -0.69 2.57 -2.83
C VAL A 20 0.02 3.51 -1.85
N VAL A 21 -0.60 4.65 -1.57
CA VAL A 21 -0.16 5.68 -0.61
C VAL A 21 -1.35 6.18 0.22
N GLY A 22 -1.10 7.01 1.24
CA GLY A 22 -2.14 7.51 2.13
C GLY A 22 -2.34 6.64 3.36
N TYR A 23 -3.01 7.18 4.36
CA TYR A 23 -3.23 6.52 5.65
C TYR A 23 -1.92 6.01 6.28
N GLY A 24 -0.87 6.84 6.23
CA GLY A 24 0.47 6.50 6.72
C GLY A 24 1.39 5.81 5.71
N LEU A 25 0.87 5.29 4.59
CA LEU A 25 1.67 4.78 3.47
C LEU A 25 2.24 5.94 2.65
N ASP A 26 3.50 5.84 2.21
CA ASP A 26 4.20 6.95 1.56
C ASP A 26 4.90 6.60 0.26
N PHE A 27 5.19 7.65 -0.50
CA PHE A 27 6.13 7.62 -1.62
C PHE A 27 7.11 8.79 -1.49
N ASN A 28 8.40 8.49 -1.29
CA ASN A 28 9.45 9.49 -1.05
C ASN A 28 9.10 10.49 0.07
N GLY A 29 8.49 9.99 1.16
CA GLY A 29 8.10 10.80 2.31
C GLY A 29 6.86 11.68 2.09
N ARG A 30 6.17 11.55 0.95
CA ARG A 30 4.94 12.28 0.63
C ARG A 30 3.69 11.42 0.80
N TYR A 31 2.53 12.07 0.93
CA TYR A 31 1.19 11.48 0.88
C TYR A 31 0.76 10.68 2.12
N ARG A 32 1.52 10.68 3.22
CA ARG A 32 1.16 9.97 4.47
C ARG A 32 -0.11 10.52 5.11
N GLU A 33 -0.31 11.83 4.97
CA GLU A 33 -1.37 12.62 5.57
C GLU A 33 -2.73 12.44 4.88
N LEU A 34 -2.78 11.76 3.73
CA LEU A 34 -4.03 11.55 3.03
C LEU A 34 -4.98 10.66 3.87
N PRO A 35 -6.29 10.99 3.95
CA PRO A 35 -7.21 10.39 4.91
C PRO A 35 -7.66 8.96 4.53
N ALA A 36 -7.23 8.45 3.39
CA ALA A 36 -7.60 7.15 2.86
C ALA A 36 -6.43 6.53 2.07
N VAL A 37 -6.62 5.29 1.62
CA VAL A 37 -5.66 4.59 0.76
C VAL A 37 -5.95 4.91 -0.71
N TYR A 38 -4.94 5.41 -1.43
CA TYR A 38 -5.05 5.81 -2.83
C TYR A 38 -4.08 5.00 -3.70
N ARG A 39 -4.53 4.64 -4.91
CA ARG A 39 -3.66 4.05 -5.94
C ARG A 39 -2.94 5.16 -6.71
N ILE A 40 -1.63 5.04 -6.89
CA ILE A 40 -0.89 5.87 -7.83
C ILE A 40 -1.17 5.39 -9.26
N VAL A 41 -1.72 6.28 -10.10
CA VAL A 41 -2.15 5.93 -11.46
C VAL A 41 -1.07 6.25 -12.50
N ARG A 42 -0.13 7.15 -12.19
CA ARG A 42 1.00 7.53 -13.04
C ARG A 42 2.18 7.99 -12.17
N GLN A 43 3.38 7.50 -12.46
CA GLN A 43 4.66 8.05 -12.03
C GLN A 43 5.53 8.28 -13.27
#